data_AF-A0A1Q3GPP1-F1
#
_entry.id   AF-A0A1Q3GPP1-F1
#
_cell.length_a   1.000
_cell.length_b   1.000
_cell.length_c   1.000
_cell.angle_alpha   90.00
_cell.angle_beta   90.00
_cell.angle_gamma   90.00
#
_symmetry.space_group_name_H-M   'P 1'
#
loop_
_entity.id
_entity.type
_entity.pdbx_description
1 polymer ?
#
loop_
_entity_poly.entity_id
_entity_poly.type
_entity_poly.pdbx_seq_one_letter_code
_entity_poly.pdbx_strand_id
1 'polypeptide(L)'
;MKWNTIYHSYEGIALLMIGWCWWTFFYPKTPTEVTHWQSLNYTLETRTIDAYTASQDAITDLRKDVRNQGNSREGVERIKRAELLSSKTNHVFARLGEAKGYLQQLDPAEQATTERFMVHSGFAYQLKNKLDDYTQWLANEFRDLALPKFSPLAEGNEENSLYYVSEPDKDFAHNYFESTSAAEAIALMTQKQTQIKRYEIEVLKRLYDGPTVSFCCGCDRIRAELGKLKALIPVGEEYTADMFIGRSARETNPRMTLNGEPLAVISHYGAVEFQTKEVGQQFWEGKIVYKHEGQYRRVDYKVPFEVLPKK
;
A
#
# COMPACT_ATOMS: atom_id res chain seq x y z
N MET A 1 53.27 20.89 43.91
CA MET A 1 52.05 20.32 43.30
C MET A 1 51.91 18.88 43.80
N LYS A 2 50.82 18.53 44.50
CA LYS A 2 50.68 17.23 45.17
C LYS A 2 50.20 16.18 44.16
N TRP A 3 51.14 15.40 43.61
CA TRP A 3 50.89 14.35 42.61
C TRP A 3 49.79 13.36 43.01
N ASN A 4 49.62 13.11 44.30
CA ASN A 4 48.59 12.21 44.82
C ASN A 4 47.15 12.71 44.56
N THR A 5 46.95 14.03 44.60
CA THR A 5 45.63 14.62 44.34
C THR A 5 45.27 14.53 42.86
N ILE A 6 46.26 14.65 41.97
CA ILE A 6 46.09 14.51 40.52
C ILE A 6 45.78 13.05 40.15
N TYR A 7 46.46 12.10 40.79
CA TYR A 7 46.25 10.68 40.56
C TYR A 7 44.82 10.25 40.93
N HIS A 8 44.33 10.61 42.12
CA HIS A 8 42.97 10.27 42.53
C HIS A 8 41.89 10.99 41.70
N SER A 9 42.16 12.21 41.21
CA SER A 9 41.24 12.85 40.26
C SER A 9 41.18 12.12 38.91
N TYR A 10 42.30 11.57 38.43
CA TYR A 10 42.33 10.80 37.19
C TYR A 10 41.60 9.46 37.33
N GLU A 11 41.83 8.76 38.44
CA GLU A 11 41.18 7.48 38.76
C GLU A 11 39.65 7.62 38.86
N GLY A 12 39.16 8.69 39.52
CA GLY A 12 37.73 8.97 39.59
C GLY A 12 37.10 9.26 38.22
N ILE A 13 37.79 10.02 37.35
CA ILE A 13 37.31 10.30 35.99
C ILE A 13 37.31 9.03 35.14
N ALA A 14 38.33 8.18 35.26
CA ALA A 14 38.42 6.91 34.53
C ALA A 14 37.28 5.96 34.90
N LEU A 15 36.95 5.84 36.20
CA LEU A 15 35.83 5.01 36.65
C LEU A 15 34.47 5.54 36.19
N LEU A 16 34.28 6.87 36.15
CA LEU A 16 33.07 7.47 35.60
C LEU A 16 32.93 7.23 34.09
N MET A 17 34.03 7.33 33.34
CA MET A 17 34.07 7.02 31.91
C MET A 17 33.73 5.55 31.64
N ILE A 18 34.31 4.64 32.42
CA ILE A 18 34.00 3.21 32.34
C ILE A 18 32.51 3.00 32.65
N GLY A 19 32.00 3.53 33.77
CA GLY A 19 30.59 3.43 34.13
C GLY A 19 29.65 3.95 33.03
N TRP A 20 30.01 5.06 32.38
CA TRP A 20 29.27 5.60 31.24
C TRP A 20 29.30 4.66 30.02
N CYS A 21 30.46 4.10 29.67
CA CYS A 21 30.58 3.14 28.58
C CYS A 21 29.74 1.88 28.83
N TRP A 22 29.75 1.33 30.05
CA TRP A 22 28.91 0.20 30.42
C TRP A 22 27.42 0.57 30.41
N TRP A 23 27.06 1.77 30.85
CA TRP A 23 25.68 2.27 30.76
C TRP A 23 25.19 2.33 29.32
N THR A 24 26.00 2.81 28.38
CA THR A 24 25.64 2.84 26.96
C THR A 24 25.56 1.45 26.32
N PHE A 25 26.31 0.48 26.85
CA PHE A 25 26.29 -0.90 26.38
C PHE A 25 25.04 -1.66 26.87
N PHE A 26 24.60 -1.42 28.10
CA PHE A 26 23.40 -2.04 28.68
C PHE A 26 22.10 -1.32 28.33
N TYR A 27 22.18 -0.04 27.98
CA TYR A 27 21.04 0.76 27.52
C TYR A 27 21.35 1.36 26.15
N PRO A 28 21.49 0.54 25.09
CA PRO A 28 21.48 1.09 23.75
C PRO A 28 20.09 1.73 23.55
N LYS A 29 20.01 3.06 23.61
CA LYS A 29 18.90 3.76 22.95
C LYS A 29 19.10 3.46 21.48
N THR A 30 18.39 2.49 20.92
CA THR A 30 18.37 2.19 19.48
C THR A 30 17.44 3.21 18.81
N PRO A 31 17.95 4.31 18.23
CA PRO A 31 17.11 5.27 17.52
C PRO A 31 16.87 4.78 16.07
N THR A 32 17.16 3.50 15.78
CA THR A 32 17.37 2.95 14.44
C THR A 32 16.22 2.10 13.91
N GLU A 33 15.25 1.65 14.72
CA GLU A 33 14.20 0.76 14.21
C GLU A 33 13.23 1.50 13.28
N VAL A 34 12.75 2.68 13.70
CA VAL A 34 11.75 3.46 12.95
C VAL A 34 12.24 3.84 11.54
N THR A 35 13.50 4.26 11.40
CA THR A 35 14.06 4.66 10.10
C THR A 35 14.21 3.48 9.14
N HIS A 36 14.52 2.27 9.66
CA HIS A 36 14.53 1.05 8.85
C HIS A 36 13.14 0.72 8.31
N TRP A 37 12.09 0.84 9.14
CA TRP A 37 10.72 0.58 8.72
C TRP A 37 10.22 1.59 7.69
N GLN A 38 10.57 2.87 7.84
CA GLN A 38 10.27 3.88 6.84
C GLN A 38 10.98 3.61 5.49
N SER A 39 12.24 3.18 5.52
CA SER A 39 13.00 2.81 4.32
C SER A 39 12.45 1.55 3.64
N LEU A 40 12.09 0.53 4.43
CA LEU A 40 11.41 -0.66 3.93
C LEU A 40 10.06 -0.29 3.31
N ASN A 41 9.26 0.52 4.01
CA ASN A 41 7.97 0.98 3.50
C ASN A 41 8.14 1.71 2.17
N TYR A 42 9.11 2.62 2.06
CA TYR A 42 9.39 3.31 0.79
C TYR A 42 9.64 2.34 -0.38
N THR A 43 10.40 1.27 -0.12
CA THR A 43 10.67 0.23 -1.13
C THR A 43 9.40 -0.56 -1.47
N LEU A 44 8.61 -0.94 -0.46
CA LEU A 44 7.36 -1.65 -0.65
C LEU A 44 6.32 -0.82 -1.40
N GLU A 45 6.18 0.47 -1.09
CA GLU A 45 5.27 1.39 -1.79
C GLU A 45 5.61 1.46 -3.28
N THR A 46 6.91 1.55 -3.58
CA THR A 46 7.38 1.53 -4.97
C THR A 46 6.94 0.25 -5.69
N ARG A 47 7.10 -0.91 -5.05
CA ARG A 47 6.69 -2.20 -5.62
C ARG A 47 5.18 -2.33 -5.75
N THR A 48 4.43 -1.83 -4.77
CA THR A 48 2.95 -1.83 -4.79
C THR A 48 2.45 -0.98 -5.95
N ILE A 49 3.03 0.19 -6.19
CA ILE A 49 2.70 1.06 -7.32
C ILE A 49 3.04 0.37 -8.64
N ASP A 50 4.24 -0.21 -8.77
CA ASP A 50 4.64 -0.92 -9.99
C ASP A 50 3.67 -2.08 -10.30
N ALA A 51 3.26 -2.83 -9.27
CA ALA A 51 2.31 -3.94 -9.43
C ALA A 51 0.89 -3.45 -9.74
N TYR A 52 0.47 -2.32 -9.17
CA TYR A 52 -0.81 -1.67 -9.51
C TYR A 52 -0.84 -1.29 -11.00
N THR A 53 0.20 -0.62 -11.48
CA THR A 53 0.30 -0.22 -12.90
C THR A 53 0.36 -1.43 -13.83
N ALA A 54 1.13 -2.46 -13.48
CA ALA A 54 1.17 -3.69 -14.26
C ALA A 54 -0.21 -4.37 -14.38
N SER A 55 -1.03 -4.36 -13.32
CA SER A 55 -2.40 -4.86 -13.35
C SER A 55 -3.28 -4.05 -14.33
N GLN A 56 -3.24 -2.72 -14.26
CA GLN A 56 -4.05 -1.86 -15.13
C GLN A 56 -3.65 -1.97 -16.62
N ASP A 57 -2.34 -2.03 -16.88
CA ASP A 57 -1.82 -2.28 -18.23
C ASP A 57 -2.30 -3.64 -18.76
N ALA A 58 -2.28 -4.70 -17.95
CA ALA A 58 -2.76 -6.02 -18.36
C ALA A 58 -4.26 -6.00 -18.72
N ILE A 59 -5.10 -5.30 -17.95
CA ILE A 59 -6.53 -5.14 -18.27
C ILE A 59 -6.71 -4.34 -19.57
N THR A 60 -5.90 -3.31 -19.77
CA THR A 60 -5.95 -2.47 -20.99
C THR A 60 -5.51 -3.26 -22.23
N ASP A 61 -4.43 -4.03 -22.11
CA ASP A 61 -3.92 -4.88 -23.17
C ASP A 61 -4.91 -6.01 -23.49
N LEU A 62 -5.60 -6.58 -22.49
CA LEU A 62 -6.72 -7.51 -22.69
C LEU A 62 -7.85 -6.87 -23.49
N ARG A 63 -8.30 -5.65 -23.12
CA ARG A 63 -9.34 -4.94 -23.86
C ARG A 63 -8.95 -4.67 -25.32
N LYS A 64 -7.67 -4.36 -25.56
CA LYS A 64 -7.15 -4.12 -26.91
C LYS A 64 -7.13 -5.41 -27.74
N ASP A 65 -6.63 -6.49 -27.16
CA ASP A 65 -6.56 -7.80 -27.81
C ASP A 65 -7.95 -8.33 -28.19
N VAL A 66 -8.90 -8.32 -27.25
CA VAL A 66 -10.29 -8.74 -27.51
C VAL A 66 -10.94 -7.90 -28.62
N ARG A 67 -10.66 -6.59 -28.66
CA ARG A 67 -11.14 -5.71 -29.73
C ARG A 67 -10.56 -6.09 -31.09
N ASN A 68 -9.27 -6.38 -31.15
CA ASN A 68 -8.60 -6.82 -32.37
C ASN A 68 -9.11 -8.19 -32.85
N GLN A 69 -9.56 -9.04 -31.93
CA GLN A 69 -10.19 -10.34 -32.21
C GLN A 69 -11.69 -10.24 -32.55
N GLY A 70 -12.23 -9.03 -32.75
CA GLY A 70 -13.62 -8.83 -33.15
C GLY A 70 -14.65 -8.89 -32.01
N ASN A 71 -14.22 -8.71 -30.76
CA ASN A 71 -15.08 -8.69 -29.56
C ASN A 71 -15.89 -9.98 -29.37
N SER A 72 -15.21 -11.13 -29.42
CA SER A 72 -15.85 -12.42 -29.13
C SER A 72 -16.56 -12.39 -27.77
N ARG A 73 -17.67 -13.14 -27.65
CA ARG A 73 -18.43 -13.26 -26.38
C ARG A 73 -17.53 -13.66 -25.21
N GLU A 74 -16.62 -14.60 -25.46
CA GLU A 74 -15.63 -15.07 -24.49
C GLU A 74 -14.62 -13.97 -24.12
N GLY A 75 -14.10 -13.22 -25.09
CA GLY A 75 -13.19 -12.10 -24.83
C GLY A 75 -13.86 -11.00 -23.98
N VAL A 76 -15.11 -10.66 -24.29
CA VAL A 76 -15.89 -9.68 -23.51
C VAL A 76 -16.12 -10.17 -22.08
N GLU A 77 -16.38 -11.46 -21.89
CA GLU A 77 -16.52 -12.04 -20.55
C GLU A 77 -15.21 -12.00 -19.75
N ARG A 78 -14.07 -12.29 -20.39
CA ARG A 78 -12.74 -12.16 -19.76
C ARG A 78 -12.46 -10.72 -19.30
N ILE A 79 -12.84 -9.71 -20.09
CA ILE A 79 -12.72 -8.30 -19.67
C ILE A 79 -13.55 -8.04 -18.42
N LYS A 80 -14.82 -8.47 -18.37
CA LYS A 80 -15.69 -8.26 -17.20
C LYS A 80 -15.11 -8.91 -15.94
N ARG A 81 -14.60 -10.13 -16.07
CA ARG A 81 -13.96 -10.85 -14.96
C ARG A 81 -12.70 -10.12 -14.46
N ALA A 82 -11.88 -9.60 -15.37
CA ALA A 82 -10.71 -8.81 -15.02
C ALA A 82 -11.07 -7.48 -14.34
N GLU A 83 -12.16 -6.82 -14.77
CA GLU A 83 -12.68 -5.62 -14.12
C GLU A 83 -13.25 -5.91 -12.72
N LEU A 84 -13.99 -7.00 -12.56
CA LEU A 84 -14.48 -7.46 -11.25
C LEU A 84 -13.32 -7.73 -10.30
N LEU A 85 -12.28 -8.41 -10.78
CA LEU A 85 -11.03 -8.65 -10.03
C LEU A 85 -10.39 -7.36 -9.55
N SER A 86 -10.21 -6.39 -10.45
CA SER A 86 -9.62 -5.11 -10.08
C SER A 86 -10.47 -4.36 -9.07
N SER A 87 -11.80 -4.35 -9.24
CA SER A 87 -12.75 -3.73 -8.30
C SER A 87 -12.67 -4.36 -6.91
N LYS A 88 -12.75 -5.69 -6.80
CA LYS A 88 -12.65 -6.40 -5.52
C LYS A 88 -11.30 -6.18 -4.84
N THR A 89 -10.22 -6.19 -5.63
CA THR A 89 -8.86 -5.90 -5.15
C THR A 89 -8.77 -4.47 -4.58
N ASN A 90 -9.31 -3.48 -5.31
CA ASN A 90 -9.28 -2.08 -4.88
C ASN A 90 -10.10 -1.84 -3.60
N HIS A 91 -11.18 -2.60 -3.37
CA HIS A 91 -11.93 -2.52 -2.11
C HIS A 91 -11.11 -2.97 -0.89
N VAL A 92 -10.31 -4.04 -1.02
CA VAL A 92 -9.40 -4.48 0.06
C VAL A 92 -8.27 -3.46 0.26
N PHE A 93 -7.73 -2.94 -0.85
CA PHE A 93 -6.72 -1.88 -0.84
C PHE A 93 -7.17 -0.63 -0.10
N ALA A 94 -8.41 -0.18 -0.34
CA ALA A 94 -8.98 0.99 0.34
C ALA A 94 -9.03 0.78 1.86
N ARG A 95 -9.39 -0.43 2.32
CA ARG A 95 -9.42 -0.73 3.75
C ARG A 95 -8.02 -0.71 4.39
N LEU A 96 -7.01 -1.18 3.67
CA LEU A 96 -5.60 -1.06 4.09
C LEU A 96 -5.15 0.41 4.09
N GLY A 97 -5.59 1.20 3.10
CA GLY A 97 -5.32 2.63 2.98
C GLY A 97 -5.88 3.45 4.14
N GLU A 98 -7.10 3.14 4.59
CA GLU A 98 -7.74 3.79 5.75
C GLU A 98 -6.90 3.64 7.03
N ALA A 99 -6.41 2.42 7.32
CA ALA A 99 -5.50 2.21 8.45
C ALA A 99 -4.21 3.01 8.29
N LYS A 100 -3.60 2.98 7.11
CA LYS A 100 -2.37 3.74 6.85
C LYS A 100 -2.58 5.24 7.02
N GLY A 101 -3.70 5.78 6.54
CA GLY A 101 -4.03 7.20 6.67
C GLY A 101 -4.14 7.65 8.12
N TYR A 102 -4.76 6.83 8.99
CA TYR A 102 -4.78 7.10 10.42
C TYR A 102 -3.38 7.03 11.04
N LEU A 103 -2.63 5.97 10.76
CA LEU A 103 -1.30 5.74 11.34
C LEU A 103 -0.26 6.79 10.90
N GLN A 104 -0.39 7.35 9.70
CA GLN A 104 0.48 8.41 9.19
C GLN A 104 0.37 9.73 9.97
N GLN A 105 -0.72 9.93 10.72
CA GLN A 105 -0.92 11.12 11.56
C GLN A 105 -0.20 11.00 12.91
N LEU A 106 0.26 9.80 13.27
CA LEU A 106 0.93 9.53 14.53
C LEU A 106 2.44 9.78 14.42
N ASP A 107 3.11 9.92 15.56
CA ASP A 107 4.58 9.81 15.58
C ASP A 107 4.98 8.43 15.05
N PRO A 108 5.95 8.31 14.14
CA PRO A 108 6.36 7.03 13.57
C PRO A 108 6.77 5.97 14.60
N ALA A 109 7.24 6.38 15.78
CA ALA A 109 7.61 5.51 16.89
C ALA A 109 6.44 5.17 17.84
N GLU A 110 5.25 5.76 17.63
CA GLU A 110 4.10 5.59 18.52
C GLU A 110 3.57 4.14 18.46
N GLN A 111 3.62 3.46 19.60
CA GLN A 111 3.19 2.07 19.74
C GLN A 111 1.83 1.95 20.44
N ALA A 112 1.63 2.65 21.56
CA ALA A 112 0.43 2.51 22.38
C ALA A 112 -0.85 2.93 21.63
N THR A 113 -0.79 4.03 20.88
CA THR A 113 -1.92 4.47 20.06
C THR A 113 -2.14 3.56 18.86
N THR A 114 -1.07 3.07 18.24
CA THR A 114 -1.12 2.08 17.14
C THR A 114 -1.81 0.80 17.58
N GLU A 115 -1.39 0.21 18.71
CA GLU A 115 -1.98 -1.00 19.27
C GLU A 115 -3.45 -0.78 19.64
N ARG A 116 -3.77 0.34 20.30
CA ARG A 116 -5.16 0.67 20.65
C ARG A 116 -6.05 0.77 19.41
N PHE A 117 -5.57 1.41 18.35
CA PHE A 117 -6.30 1.51 17.10
C PHE A 117 -6.42 0.15 16.41
N MET A 118 -5.32 -0.58 16.21
CA MET A 118 -5.33 -1.81 15.43
C MET A 118 -6.00 -2.96 16.18
N VAL A 119 -5.64 -3.17 17.44
CA VAL A 119 -6.10 -4.32 18.24
C VAL A 119 -7.37 -3.98 19.02
N HIS A 120 -7.31 -3.00 19.93
CA HIS A 120 -8.42 -2.77 20.88
C HIS A 120 -9.68 -2.18 20.24
N SER A 121 -9.56 -1.39 19.17
CA SER A 121 -10.75 -0.93 18.42
C SER A 121 -11.37 -2.03 17.55
N GLY A 122 -10.63 -3.13 17.34
CA GLY A 122 -11.01 -4.24 16.48
C GLY A 122 -10.73 -4.05 14.99
N PHE A 123 -10.01 -2.99 14.60
CA PHE A 123 -9.71 -2.71 13.19
C PHE A 123 -8.93 -3.86 12.51
N ALA A 124 -7.92 -4.43 13.19
CA ALA A 124 -7.12 -5.53 12.68
C ALA A 124 -7.97 -6.79 12.42
N TYR A 125 -8.97 -7.06 13.26
CA TYR A 125 -9.90 -8.17 13.05
C TYR A 125 -10.81 -7.94 11.84
N GLN A 126 -11.30 -6.71 11.66
CA GLN A 126 -12.06 -6.36 10.46
C GLN A 126 -11.21 -6.49 9.21
N LEU A 127 -9.94 -6.08 9.28
CA LEU A 127 -8.99 -6.24 8.19
C LEU A 127 -8.71 -7.71 7.88
N LYS A 128 -8.50 -8.55 8.91
CA LYS A 128 -8.38 -10.00 8.76
C LYS A 128 -9.54 -10.59 7.98
N ASN A 129 -10.77 -10.28 8.39
CA ASN A 129 -11.96 -10.78 7.70
C ASN A 129 -11.96 -10.37 6.22
N LYS A 130 -11.62 -9.11 5.89
CA LYS A 130 -11.54 -8.66 4.49
C LYS A 130 -10.45 -9.37 3.69
N LEU A 131 -9.31 -9.64 4.30
CA LEU A 131 -8.19 -10.34 3.67
C LEU A 131 -8.53 -11.81 3.41
N ASP A 132 -9.12 -12.48 4.40
CA ASP A 132 -9.53 -13.88 4.29
C ASP A 132 -10.66 -14.05 3.27
N ASP A 133 -11.70 -13.21 3.36
CA ASP A 133 -12.80 -13.15 2.39
C ASP A 133 -12.29 -12.99 0.96
N TYR A 134 -11.28 -12.15 0.76
CA TYR A 134 -10.68 -11.92 -0.56
C TYR A 134 -10.00 -13.17 -1.11
N THR A 135 -9.18 -13.86 -0.30
CA THR A 135 -8.52 -15.10 -0.74
C THR A 135 -9.51 -16.22 -1.06
N GLN A 136 -10.55 -16.37 -0.23
CA GLN A 136 -11.63 -17.34 -0.47
C GLN A 136 -12.43 -16.98 -1.72
N TRP A 137 -12.73 -15.69 -1.91
CA TRP A 137 -13.43 -15.21 -3.09
C TRP A 137 -12.62 -15.47 -4.36
N LEU A 138 -11.30 -15.21 -4.37
CA LEU A 138 -10.43 -15.52 -5.51
C LEU A 138 -10.48 -17.01 -5.87
N ALA A 139 -10.37 -17.89 -4.88
CA ALA A 139 -10.41 -19.33 -5.08
C ALA A 139 -11.75 -19.81 -5.64
N ASN A 140 -12.86 -19.19 -5.25
CA ASN A 140 -14.20 -19.56 -5.68
C ASN A 140 -14.57 -18.99 -7.06
N GLU A 141 -14.34 -17.69 -7.28
CA GLU A 141 -14.71 -16.96 -8.49
C GLU A 141 -13.90 -17.40 -9.72
N PHE A 142 -12.64 -17.78 -9.50
CA PHE A 142 -11.70 -18.17 -10.55
C PHE A 142 -11.32 -19.64 -10.49
N ARG A 143 -12.16 -20.49 -9.90
CA ARG A 143 -11.91 -21.94 -9.78
C ARG A 143 -11.74 -22.68 -11.11
N ASP A 144 -12.29 -22.12 -12.18
CA ASP A 144 -12.16 -22.61 -13.56
C ASP A 144 -10.77 -22.32 -14.13
N LEU A 145 -10.08 -21.32 -13.60
CA LEU A 145 -8.69 -21.04 -13.92
C LEU A 145 -7.84 -21.96 -13.04
N ALA A 146 -6.92 -22.72 -13.63
CA ALA A 146 -6.03 -23.64 -12.91
C ALA A 146 -4.96 -22.89 -12.07
N LEU A 147 -5.41 -22.05 -11.13
CA LEU A 147 -4.59 -21.12 -10.34
C LEU A 147 -3.79 -21.86 -9.26
N PRO A 148 -2.64 -21.29 -8.85
CA PRO A 148 -1.96 -21.77 -7.65
C PRO A 148 -2.86 -21.55 -6.42
N LYS A 149 -2.67 -22.36 -5.38
CA LYS A 149 -3.32 -22.13 -4.09
C LYS A 149 -2.80 -20.82 -3.49
N PHE A 150 -3.69 -19.86 -3.28
CA PHE A 150 -3.35 -18.63 -2.57
C PHE A 150 -3.24 -18.91 -1.07
N SER A 151 -2.14 -18.48 -0.46
CA SER A 151 -1.99 -18.52 0.99
C SER A 151 -2.95 -17.52 1.63
N PRO A 152 -3.49 -17.80 2.82
CA PRO A 152 -4.23 -16.79 3.57
C PRO A 152 -3.35 -15.57 3.86
N LEU A 153 -3.95 -14.39 3.84
CA LEU A 153 -3.22 -13.12 3.95
C LEU A 153 -3.13 -12.61 5.40
N ALA A 154 -3.91 -13.20 6.32
CA ALA A 154 -4.05 -12.73 7.70
C ALA A 154 -3.98 -13.89 8.72
N GLU A 155 -2.93 -14.70 8.64
CA GLU A 155 -2.64 -15.78 9.60
C GLU A 155 -1.96 -15.21 10.85
N GLY A 156 -2.17 -15.86 12.00
CA GLY A 156 -1.38 -15.62 13.21
C GLY A 156 -0.04 -16.35 13.17
N ASN A 157 0.52 -16.67 14.34
CA ASN A 157 1.70 -17.53 14.44
C ASN A 157 1.38 -19.02 14.67
N GLU A 158 0.13 -19.35 15.02
CA GLU A 158 -0.39 -20.69 15.40
C GLU A 158 0.00 -21.83 14.45
N GLU A 159 0.14 -21.55 13.15
CA GLU A 159 0.48 -22.56 12.13
C GLU A 159 1.71 -22.17 11.30
N ASN A 160 2.56 -21.27 11.81
CA ASN A 160 3.67 -20.72 11.05
C ASN A 160 5.02 -21.22 11.56
N SER A 161 5.67 -22.06 10.74
CA SER A 161 6.97 -22.66 11.05
C SER A 161 8.14 -21.69 11.19
N LEU A 162 7.93 -20.40 10.92
CA LEU A 162 8.92 -19.35 11.13
C LEU A 162 9.02 -18.92 12.61
N TYR A 163 8.02 -19.24 13.42
CA TYR A 163 8.01 -18.93 14.85
C TYR A 163 8.56 -20.10 15.67
N TYR A 164 9.18 -19.79 16.81
CA TYR A 164 9.63 -20.82 17.74
C TYR A 164 8.43 -21.52 18.38
N VAL A 165 8.52 -22.84 18.54
CA VAL A 165 7.48 -23.66 19.21
C VAL A 165 7.18 -23.19 20.65
N SER A 166 8.13 -22.48 21.28
CA SER A 166 7.97 -21.93 22.62
C SER A 166 7.22 -20.60 22.68
N GLU A 167 6.99 -19.94 21.54
CA GLU A 167 6.22 -18.69 21.52
C GLU A 167 4.73 -18.98 21.72
N PRO A 168 4.03 -18.14 22.49
CA PRO A 168 2.59 -18.32 22.67
C PRO A 168 1.87 -18.07 21.35
N ASP A 169 0.84 -18.88 21.12
CA ASP A 169 -0.08 -18.69 20.03
C ASP A 169 -0.75 -17.31 20.12
N LYS A 170 -0.70 -16.59 19.01
CA LYS A 170 -1.25 -15.25 18.81
C LYS A 170 -2.02 -15.22 17.50
N ASP A 171 -3.23 -14.68 17.59
CA ASP A 171 -4.03 -14.36 16.41
C ASP A 171 -3.36 -13.28 15.54
N PHE A 172 -3.89 -13.07 14.34
CA PHE A 172 -3.39 -12.04 13.41
C PHE A 172 -3.26 -10.65 14.04
N ALA A 173 -4.21 -10.24 14.87
CA ALA A 173 -4.22 -8.89 15.41
C ALA A 173 -3.08 -8.71 16.43
N HIS A 174 -2.95 -9.62 17.37
CA HIS A 174 -1.93 -9.56 18.40
C HIS A 174 -0.54 -9.88 17.84
N ASN A 175 -0.43 -10.87 16.96
CA ASN A 175 0.85 -11.24 16.36
C ASN A 175 1.52 -10.09 15.60
N TYR A 176 0.73 -9.26 14.92
CA TYR A 176 1.25 -8.22 14.02
C TYR A 176 1.12 -6.79 14.52
N PHE A 177 0.28 -6.52 15.52
CA PHE A 177 -0.01 -5.16 15.97
C PHE A 177 0.12 -4.93 17.48
N GLU A 178 0.36 -5.98 18.27
CA GLU A 178 0.74 -5.80 19.68
C GLU A 178 2.15 -5.21 19.76
N SER A 179 2.32 -4.14 20.55
CA SER A 179 3.60 -3.44 20.72
C SER A 179 4.27 -2.97 19.41
N THR A 180 3.48 -2.78 18.35
CA THR A 180 3.97 -2.40 17.02
C THR A 180 3.90 -0.89 16.84
N SER A 181 4.97 -0.28 16.34
CA SER A 181 5.02 1.16 16.06
C SER A 181 4.19 1.53 14.84
N ALA A 182 3.82 2.81 14.72
CA ALA A 182 3.08 3.31 13.57
C ALA A 182 3.81 3.03 12.24
N ALA A 183 5.14 3.24 12.21
CA ALA A 183 5.96 2.96 11.03
C ALA A 183 5.96 1.48 10.63
N GLU A 184 6.05 0.57 11.61
CA GLU A 184 5.97 -0.89 11.39
C GLU A 184 4.62 -1.31 10.84
N ALA A 185 3.55 -0.84 11.47
CA ALA A 185 2.19 -1.17 11.06
C ALA A 185 1.93 -0.70 9.62
N ILE A 186 2.38 0.51 9.25
CA ILE A 186 2.30 1.01 7.86
C ILE A 186 3.07 0.11 6.89
N ALA A 187 4.31 -0.27 7.23
CA ALA A 187 5.12 -1.15 6.39
C ALA A 187 4.45 -2.51 6.18
N LEU A 188 3.86 -3.09 7.23
CA LEU A 188 3.10 -4.32 7.15
C LEU A 188 1.87 -4.18 6.24
N MET A 189 1.10 -3.09 6.36
CA MET A 189 -0.04 -2.85 5.47
C MET A 189 0.39 -2.78 4.00
N THR A 190 1.50 -2.08 3.72
CA THR A 190 2.04 -1.98 2.37
C THR A 190 2.53 -3.34 1.86
N GLN A 191 3.11 -4.17 2.73
CA GLN A 191 3.46 -5.56 2.39
C GLN A 191 2.21 -6.36 1.98
N LYS A 192 1.11 -6.26 2.74
CA LYS A 192 -0.15 -6.93 2.40
C LYS A 192 -0.73 -6.42 1.08
N GLN A 193 -0.67 -5.11 0.82
CA GLN A 193 -1.02 -4.52 -0.47
C GLN A 193 -0.20 -5.15 -1.62
N THR A 194 1.12 -5.27 -1.47
CA THR A 194 1.98 -5.94 -2.47
C THR A 194 1.55 -7.40 -2.70
N GLN A 195 1.25 -8.16 -1.63
CA GLN A 195 0.82 -9.55 -1.74
C GLN A 195 -0.52 -9.69 -2.49
N ILE A 196 -1.49 -8.82 -2.18
CA ILE A 196 -2.78 -8.77 -2.89
C ILE A 196 -2.57 -8.51 -4.38
N LYS A 197 -1.70 -7.56 -4.75
CA LYS A 197 -1.40 -7.30 -6.18
C LYS A 197 -0.72 -8.47 -6.86
N ARG A 198 0.13 -9.20 -6.15
CA ARG A 198 0.69 -10.44 -6.68
C ARG A 198 -0.42 -11.44 -7.01
N TYR A 199 -1.42 -11.59 -6.15
CA TYR A 199 -2.54 -12.52 -6.39
C TYR A 199 -3.40 -12.05 -7.57
N GLU A 200 -3.71 -10.76 -7.64
CA GLU A 200 -4.42 -10.15 -8.79
C GLU A 200 -3.68 -10.45 -10.10
N ILE A 201 -2.36 -10.23 -10.15
CA ILE A 201 -1.55 -10.49 -11.34
C ILE A 201 -1.56 -11.97 -11.73
N GLU A 202 -1.50 -12.90 -10.77
CA GLU A 202 -1.57 -14.34 -11.07
C GLU A 202 -2.91 -14.73 -11.70
N VAL A 203 -4.02 -14.11 -11.29
CA VAL A 203 -5.33 -14.31 -11.93
C VAL A 203 -5.36 -13.66 -13.31
N LEU A 204 -4.90 -12.43 -13.46
CA LEU A 204 -4.87 -11.73 -14.75
C LEU A 204 -4.04 -12.47 -15.80
N LYS A 205 -2.92 -13.09 -15.41
CA LYS A 205 -2.12 -13.95 -16.28
C LYS A 205 -2.93 -15.11 -16.87
N ARG A 206 -3.88 -15.67 -16.11
CA ARG A 206 -4.74 -16.77 -16.59
C ARG A 206 -5.96 -16.32 -17.36
N LEU A 207 -6.40 -15.08 -17.17
CA LEU A 207 -7.44 -14.47 -18.00
C LEU A 207 -6.92 -14.04 -19.38
N TYR A 208 -5.59 -13.95 -19.55
CA TYR A 208 -4.95 -13.58 -20.80
C TYR A 208 -4.46 -14.82 -21.57
N ASP A 209 -4.94 -15.04 -22.79
CA ASP A 209 -4.53 -16.18 -23.65
C ASP A 209 -3.41 -15.84 -24.65
N GLY A 210 -2.93 -14.59 -24.66
CA GLY A 210 -1.90 -14.14 -25.61
C GLY A 210 -0.45 -14.40 -25.15
N PRO A 211 0.54 -14.23 -26.06
CA PRO A 211 1.95 -14.34 -25.70
C PRO A 211 2.23 -13.39 -24.55
N THR A 212 2.65 -13.97 -23.42
CA THR A 212 2.91 -13.34 -22.12
C THR A 212 3.09 -11.84 -22.26
N VAL A 213 2.06 -11.04 -21.93
CA VAL A 213 2.28 -9.64 -21.60
C VAL A 213 3.40 -9.68 -20.59
N SER A 214 4.51 -9.02 -20.89
CA SER A 214 5.65 -9.00 -19.99
C SER A 214 5.20 -8.29 -18.72
N PHE A 215 4.71 -9.06 -17.75
CA PHE A 215 4.43 -8.65 -16.37
C PHE A 215 5.74 -8.35 -15.63
N CYS A 216 6.80 -7.97 -16.36
CA CYS A 216 8.05 -7.51 -15.79
C CYS A 216 7.75 -6.25 -14.99
N CYS A 217 8.00 -6.32 -13.68
CA CYS A 217 8.04 -5.21 -12.72
C CYS A 217 9.19 -4.22 -13.01
N GLY A 218 9.39 -3.85 -14.29
CA GLY A 218 10.47 -3.03 -14.80
C GLY A 218 10.28 -2.59 -16.26
N CYS A 219 9.09 -2.72 -16.84
CA CYS A 219 8.82 -2.17 -18.17
C CYS A 219 8.76 -0.63 -18.10
N ASP A 220 9.60 0.04 -18.90
CA ASP A 220 9.71 1.49 -19.08
C ASP A 220 8.46 2.13 -19.74
N ARG A 221 7.28 1.95 -19.12
CA ARG A 221 6.07 2.61 -19.56
C ARG A 221 5.75 3.74 -18.59
N ILE A 222 5.96 4.96 -19.06
CA ILE A 222 5.62 6.15 -18.28
C ILE A 222 4.13 6.40 -18.38
N ARG A 223 3.42 6.12 -17.29
CA ARG A 223 2.03 6.53 -17.13
C ARG A 223 1.76 6.94 -15.68
N ALA A 224 1.18 8.12 -15.56
CA ALA A 224 0.37 8.50 -14.41
C ALA A 224 -0.85 7.58 -14.39
N GLU A 225 -1.34 7.09 -13.25
CA GLU A 225 -2.57 6.29 -13.22
C GLU A 225 -3.43 6.59 -12.01
N LEU A 226 -4.73 6.34 -12.17
CA LEU A 226 -5.74 6.56 -11.14
C LEU A 226 -6.44 5.25 -10.79
N GLY A 227 -6.61 5.02 -9.50
CA GLY A 227 -7.61 4.10 -8.95
C GLY A 227 -8.98 4.38 -9.54
N LYS A 228 -9.39 3.67 -10.59
CA LYS A 228 -10.78 3.72 -11.05
C LYS A 228 -11.67 3.00 -10.04
N LEU A 229 -12.05 3.69 -8.97
CA LEU A 229 -13.25 3.33 -8.21
C LEU A 229 -14.42 4.11 -8.80
N LYS A 230 -15.42 3.41 -9.33
CA LYS A 230 -16.77 3.97 -9.46
C LYS A 230 -17.27 4.15 -8.03
N ALA A 231 -16.99 5.31 -7.45
CA ALA A 231 -17.35 5.60 -6.07
C ALA A 231 -18.81 6.06 -6.04
N LEU A 232 -19.68 5.21 -5.49
CA LEU A 232 -21.01 5.60 -5.03
C LEU A 232 -20.83 6.15 -3.61
N ILE A 233 -20.98 7.47 -3.43
CA ILE A 233 -20.68 8.14 -2.16
C ILE A 233 -21.92 8.93 -1.71
N PRO A 234 -22.37 8.84 -0.45
CA PRO A 234 -23.47 9.69 0.05
C PRO A 234 -23.10 11.19 0.05
N VAL A 235 -24.09 12.08 -0.14
CA VAL A 235 -23.86 13.54 -0.11
C VAL A 235 -23.31 13.98 1.25
N GLY A 236 -22.25 14.78 1.21
CA GLY A 236 -21.58 15.32 2.39
C GLY A 236 -20.52 14.39 2.99
N GLU A 237 -20.33 13.19 2.44
CA GLU A 237 -19.18 12.33 2.75
C GLU A 237 -17.96 12.76 1.92
N GLU A 238 -16.78 12.46 2.44
CA GLU A 238 -15.50 12.74 1.80
C GLU A 238 -15.22 11.73 0.68
N TYR A 239 -14.90 12.24 -0.52
CA TYR A 239 -14.35 11.43 -1.58
C TYR A 239 -12.87 11.22 -1.33
N THR A 240 -12.43 9.96 -1.24
CA THR A 240 -11.02 9.59 -1.13
C THR A 240 -10.59 8.73 -2.31
N ALA A 241 -9.48 9.10 -2.94
CA ALA A 241 -8.80 8.28 -3.95
C ALA A 241 -7.30 8.59 -3.98
N ASP A 242 -6.54 7.73 -4.65
CA ASP A 242 -5.10 7.94 -4.84
C ASP A 242 -4.75 8.19 -6.30
N MET A 243 -3.88 9.17 -6.53
CA MET A 243 -3.24 9.44 -7.82
C MET A 243 -1.76 9.08 -7.78
N PHE A 244 -1.30 8.26 -8.73
CA PHE A 244 0.04 7.68 -8.71
C PHE A 244 0.94 8.15 -9.85
N ILE A 245 2.24 8.29 -9.54
CA ILE A 245 3.33 8.41 -10.52
C ILE A 245 4.04 7.05 -10.67
N GLY A 246 3.91 6.44 -11.84
CA GLY A 246 4.69 5.24 -12.21
C GLY A 246 6.20 5.51 -12.20
N ARG A 247 7.01 4.46 -11.95
CA ARG A 247 8.46 4.51 -11.71
C ARG A 247 9.24 5.41 -12.67
N SER A 248 8.95 5.34 -13.96
CA SER A 248 9.69 6.05 -15.02
C SER A 248 9.39 7.55 -15.11
N ALA A 249 8.31 8.06 -14.51
CA ALA A 249 8.06 9.50 -14.36
C ALA A 249 8.67 10.10 -13.08
N ARG A 250 9.11 9.27 -12.11
CA ARG A 250 9.59 9.74 -10.80
C ARG A 250 10.89 10.53 -10.89
N GLU A 251 11.78 10.13 -11.79
CA GLU A 251 13.08 10.78 -12.02
C GLU A 251 12.96 12.17 -12.66
N THR A 252 11.73 12.64 -12.91
CA THR A 252 11.45 13.82 -13.72
C THR A 252 10.76 14.97 -12.97
N ASN A 253 10.65 14.87 -11.63
CA ASN A 253 9.97 15.85 -10.77
C ASN A 253 8.57 16.24 -11.28
N PRO A 254 7.65 15.28 -11.41
CA PRO A 254 6.33 15.53 -11.96
C PRO A 254 5.48 16.41 -11.04
N ARG A 255 4.57 17.17 -11.63
CA ARG A 255 3.58 18.01 -10.92
C ARG A 255 2.19 17.43 -11.08
N MET A 256 1.45 17.38 -9.98
CA MET A 256 0.05 16.95 -9.94
C MET A 256 -0.87 18.13 -9.65
N THR A 257 -2.06 18.14 -10.26
CA THR A 257 -3.15 19.03 -9.89
C THR A 257 -4.47 18.28 -9.80
N LEU A 258 -5.30 18.66 -8.83
CA LEU A 258 -6.67 18.18 -8.63
C LEU A 258 -7.64 19.35 -8.84
N ASN A 259 -8.57 19.22 -9.80
CA ASN A 259 -9.55 20.26 -10.15
C ASN A 259 -8.91 21.63 -10.44
N GLY A 260 -7.66 21.65 -10.93
CA GLY A 260 -6.88 22.87 -11.20
C GLY A 260 -5.99 23.32 -10.04
N GLU A 261 -6.22 22.84 -8.82
CA GLU A 261 -5.41 23.16 -7.65
C GLU A 261 -4.17 22.25 -7.56
N PRO A 262 -2.99 22.76 -7.14
CA PRO A 262 -1.82 21.93 -6.91
C PRO A 262 -2.10 20.83 -5.88
N LEU A 263 -1.76 19.59 -6.22
CA LEU A 263 -1.86 18.47 -5.30
C LEU A 263 -0.49 18.21 -4.67
N ALA A 264 -0.43 18.15 -3.35
CA ALA A 264 0.80 17.78 -2.65
C ALA A 264 1.17 16.34 -3.05
N VAL A 265 2.38 16.18 -3.58
CA VAL A 265 2.92 14.86 -3.93
C VAL A 265 3.77 14.39 -2.76
N ILE A 266 3.25 13.46 -1.98
CA ILE A 266 4.00 12.80 -0.91
C ILE A 266 4.47 11.48 -1.49
N SER A 267 5.78 11.22 -1.52
CA SER A 267 6.32 9.90 -1.89
C SER A 267 5.73 9.29 -3.18
N HIS A 268 5.56 10.11 -4.23
CA HIS A 268 5.08 9.71 -5.57
C HIS A 268 3.58 9.40 -5.69
N TYR A 269 2.79 9.66 -4.65
CA TYR A 269 1.34 9.68 -4.69
C TYR A 269 0.80 11.07 -4.34
N GLY A 270 -0.40 11.37 -4.83
CA GLY A 270 -1.20 12.50 -4.38
C GLY A 270 -2.55 11.99 -3.89
N ALA A 271 -2.84 12.22 -2.61
CA ALA A 271 -4.13 11.88 -2.01
C ALA A 271 -5.19 12.83 -2.57
N VAL A 272 -6.21 12.27 -3.22
CA VAL A 272 -7.37 13.01 -3.73
C VAL A 272 -8.45 12.99 -2.66
N GLU A 273 -8.59 14.12 -1.97
CA GLU A 273 -9.56 14.30 -0.89
C GLU A 273 -10.38 15.57 -1.16
N PHE A 274 -11.70 15.42 -1.23
CA PHE A 274 -12.62 16.55 -1.30
C PHE A 274 -14.02 16.17 -0.82
N GLN A 275 -14.75 17.14 -0.25
CA GLN A 275 -16.14 16.93 0.14
C GLN A 275 -17.08 16.94 -1.06
N THR A 276 -17.99 15.95 -1.11
CA THR A 276 -19.04 15.87 -2.12
C THR A 276 -20.13 16.93 -1.88
N LYS A 277 -20.44 17.75 -2.90
CA LYS A 277 -21.34 18.90 -2.75
C LYS A 277 -22.77 18.67 -3.25
N GLU A 278 -22.92 18.02 -4.40
CA GLU A 278 -24.21 17.86 -5.09
C GLU A 278 -24.61 16.38 -5.22
N VAL A 279 -25.91 16.08 -5.28
CA VAL A 279 -26.40 14.71 -5.56
C VAL A 279 -26.37 14.46 -7.06
N GLY A 280 -25.99 13.27 -7.50
CA GLY A 280 -25.99 12.84 -8.90
C GLY A 280 -24.60 12.53 -9.47
N GLN A 281 -24.53 12.34 -10.79
CA GLN A 281 -23.26 12.07 -11.47
C GLN A 281 -22.39 13.32 -11.54
N GLN A 282 -21.17 13.20 -11.03
CA GLN A 282 -20.16 14.24 -11.03
C GLN A 282 -18.85 13.70 -11.57
N PHE A 283 -17.86 14.58 -11.72
CA PHE A 283 -16.49 14.18 -12.05
C PHE A 283 -15.50 15.10 -11.37
N TRP A 284 -14.30 14.59 -11.16
CA TRP A 284 -13.15 15.40 -10.79
C TRP A 284 -12.05 15.23 -11.84
N GLU A 285 -11.20 16.26 -11.96
CA GLU A 285 -10.12 16.30 -12.95
C GLU A 285 -8.75 16.19 -12.28
N GLY A 286 -7.97 15.20 -12.68
CA GLY A 286 -6.57 15.06 -12.27
C GLY A 286 -5.66 15.43 -13.43
N LYS A 287 -4.59 16.19 -13.21
CA LYS A 287 -3.57 16.43 -14.24
C LYS A 287 -2.20 16.09 -13.71
N ILE A 288 -1.43 15.39 -14.53
CA ILE A 288 -0.03 15.06 -14.23
C ILE A 288 0.84 15.58 -15.36
N VAL A 289 1.80 16.43 -15.01
CA VAL A 289 2.81 16.96 -15.92
C VAL A 289 4.15 16.36 -15.53
N TYR A 290 4.82 15.70 -16.48
CA TYR A 290 6.11 15.05 -16.25
C TYR A 290 7.02 15.26 -17.46
N LYS A 291 8.33 15.04 -17.30
CA LYS A 291 9.29 15.13 -18.40
C LYS A 291 9.60 13.73 -18.92
N HIS A 292 9.69 13.53 -20.23
CA HIS A 292 10.13 12.28 -20.83
C HIS A 292 10.91 12.58 -22.10
N GLU A 293 12.10 12.00 -22.23
CA GLU A 293 12.99 12.22 -23.40
C GLU A 293 13.22 13.71 -23.68
N GLY A 294 13.35 14.53 -22.63
CA GLY A 294 13.57 15.97 -22.77
C GLY A 294 12.31 16.81 -22.97
N GLN A 295 11.15 16.22 -23.27
CA GLN A 295 9.90 16.93 -23.52
C GLN A 295 8.93 16.84 -22.34
N TYR A 296 8.20 17.92 -22.06
CA TYR A 296 7.09 17.87 -21.11
C TYR A 296 5.90 17.16 -21.74
N ARG A 297 5.40 16.14 -21.05
CA ARG A 297 4.17 15.45 -21.37
C ARG A 297 3.14 15.77 -20.29
N ARG A 298 1.89 15.82 -20.72
CA ARG A 298 0.73 16.07 -19.88
C ARG A 298 -0.24 14.93 -20.04
N VAL A 299 -0.74 14.43 -18.92
CA VAL A 299 -1.83 13.46 -18.88
C VAL A 299 -2.96 14.06 -18.08
N ASP A 300 -4.12 14.13 -18.71
CA ASP A 300 -5.34 14.63 -18.11
C ASP A 300 -6.28 13.47 -17.81
N TYR A 301 -6.86 13.50 -16.62
CA TYR A 301 -7.82 12.54 -16.11
C TYR A 301 -9.13 13.24 -15.81
N LYS A 302 -10.23 12.59 -16.18
CA LYS A 302 -11.58 12.98 -15.80
C LYS A 302 -12.27 11.75 -15.23
N VAL A 303 -12.47 11.72 -13.92
CA VAL A 303 -12.96 10.54 -13.21
C VAL A 303 -14.40 10.78 -12.79
N PRO A 304 -15.37 10.01 -13.30
CA PRO A 304 -16.75 10.14 -12.88
C PRO A 304 -16.97 9.46 -11.51
N PHE A 305 -17.79 10.08 -10.68
CA PHE A 305 -18.31 9.53 -9.42
C PHE A 305 -19.79 9.87 -9.29
N GLU A 306 -20.53 9.13 -8.46
CA GLU A 306 -21.96 9.35 -8.28
C GLU A 306 -22.26 9.57 -6.81
N VAL A 307 -22.95 10.69 -6.53
CA VAL A 307 -23.28 11.07 -5.18
C VAL A 307 -24.74 10.75 -4.88
N LEU A 308 -24.99 9.96 -3.84
CA LEU A 308 -26.33 9.54 -3.43
C LEU A 308 -26.94 10.53 -2.43
N PRO A 309 -28.27 10.73 -2.45
CA PRO A 309 -28.94 11.54 -1.42
C PRO A 309 -28.79 10.88 -0.04
N LYS A 310 -28.63 11.70 0.99
CA LYS A 310 -28.58 11.25 2.38
C LYS A 310 -29.94 10.66 2.77
N LYS A 311 -29.96 9.44 3.32
CA LYS A 311 -31.16 8.83 3.88
C LYS A 311 -31.51 9.45 5.23
#